data_AF-A0A3B0MPD4-F1
#
_entry.id   AF-A0A3B0MPD4-F1
#
_cell.length_a   1.000
_cell.length_b   1.000
_cell.length_c   1.000
_cell.angle_alpha   90.00
_cell.angle_beta   90.00
_cell.angle_gamma   90.00
#
_symmetry.space_group_name_H-M   'P 1'
#
loop_
_entity.id
_entity.type
_entity.pdbx_description
1 polymer ?
#
loop_
_entity_poly.entity_id
_entity_poly.type
_entity_poly.pdbx_seq_one_letter_code
_entity_poly.pdbx_strand_id
1 'polypeptide(L)'
;MQIPSSLAINGYDRARDAAQPGAPQPRAEAAFGQAMGSFVSGLQASEQAATASMVSGADPHALVQALADTELAVQTAVSVRDRVVEAYLEILRMPV
;
A
#
# COMPACT_ATOMS: atom_id res chain seq x y z
N MET A 1 4.65 39.23 8.44
CA MET A 1 5.04 37.90 7.98
C MET A 1 4.50 37.75 6.55
N GLN A 2 5.33 37.96 5.52
CA GLN A 2 4.87 37.92 4.12
C GLN A 2 4.84 36.45 3.67
N ILE A 3 3.68 35.95 3.26
CA ILE A 3 3.57 34.61 2.69
C ILE A 3 4.28 34.66 1.33
N PRO A 4 5.35 33.88 1.09
CA PRO A 4 6.08 33.95 -0.17
C PRO A 4 5.16 33.45 -1.29
N SER A 5 5.02 34.23 -2.36
CA SER A 5 4.14 33.92 -3.51
C SER A 5 4.46 32.57 -4.15
N SER A 6 5.70 32.08 -4.04
CA SER A 6 6.07 30.74 -4.47
C SER A 6 5.34 29.64 -3.68
N LEU A 7 5.08 29.82 -2.39
CA LEU A 7 4.30 28.86 -1.59
C LEU A 7 2.85 28.81 -2.07
N ALA A 8 2.28 29.96 -2.42
CA ALA A 8 0.92 30.07 -2.93
C ALA A 8 0.77 29.40 -4.31
N ILE A 9 1.75 29.59 -5.20
CA ILE A 9 1.79 28.95 -6.52
C ILE A 9 1.89 27.42 -6.37
N ASN A 10 2.82 26.93 -5.55
CA ASN A 10 2.99 25.50 -5.30
C ASN A 10 1.78 24.85 -4.60
N GLY A 11 1.06 25.61 -3.76
CA GLY A 11 -0.18 25.16 -3.13
C GLY A 11 -1.33 25.10 -4.12
N TYR A 12 -1.43 26.09 -5.00
CA TYR A 12 -2.45 26.16 -6.04
C TYR A 12 -2.29 25.04 -7.09
N ASP A 13 -1.06 24.75 -7.53
CA ASP A 13 -0.81 23.65 -8.48
C ASP A 13 -1.17 22.29 -7.89
N ARG A 14 -0.83 22.03 -6.62
CA ARG A 14 -1.24 20.80 -5.92
C ARG A 14 -2.75 20.70 -5.72
N ALA A 15 -3.40 21.82 -5.37
CA ALA A 15 -4.85 21.86 -5.20
C ALA A 15 -5.57 21.65 -6.55
N ARG A 16 -4.99 22.17 -7.65
CA ARG A 16 -5.49 21.97 -8.99
C ARG A 16 -5.37 20.52 -9.44
N ASP A 17 -4.24 19.87 -9.22
CA ASP A 17 -4.07 18.43 -9.52
C ASP A 17 -5.01 17.55 -8.70
N ALA A 18 -5.25 17.90 -7.43
CA ALA A 18 -6.21 17.20 -6.58
C ALA A 18 -7.68 17.45 -6.97
N ALA A 19 -7.98 18.56 -7.64
CA ALA A 19 -9.32 18.96 -8.09
C ALA A 19 -9.62 18.60 -9.55
N GLN A 20 -8.66 18.02 -10.28
CA GLN A 20 -8.95 17.45 -11.59
C GLN A 20 -9.99 16.33 -11.42
N PRO A 21 -11.07 16.31 -12.21
CA PRO A 21 -12.01 15.20 -12.20
C PRO A 21 -11.23 13.91 -12.46
N GLY A 22 -11.22 13.03 -11.45
CA GLY A 22 -10.47 11.80 -11.49
C GLY A 22 -10.74 11.05 -12.79
N ALA A 23 -9.65 10.62 -13.44
CA ALA A 23 -9.66 9.66 -14.52
C ALA A 23 -10.71 8.56 -14.25
N PRO A 24 -11.39 8.02 -15.28
CA PRO A 24 -12.43 7.01 -15.12
C PRO A 24 -11.93 5.97 -14.12
N GLN A 25 -12.69 5.77 -13.04
CA GLN A 25 -12.34 4.87 -11.94
C GLN A 25 -11.66 3.63 -12.53
N PRO A 26 -10.40 3.35 -12.14
CA PRO A 26 -9.74 2.18 -12.69
C PRO A 26 -10.67 1.00 -12.40
N ARG A 27 -11.04 0.26 -13.47
CA ARG A 27 -11.64 -1.06 -13.31
C ARG A 27 -10.89 -1.76 -12.18
N ALA A 28 -11.59 -2.45 -11.29
CA ALA A 28 -10.96 -3.09 -10.14
C ALA A 28 -9.70 -3.91 -10.54
N GLU A 29 -9.68 -4.48 -11.75
CA GLU A 29 -8.53 -5.13 -12.37
C GLU A 29 -7.31 -4.22 -12.62
N ALA A 30 -7.52 -2.99 -13.07
CA ALA A 30 -6.44 -2.01 -13.27
C ALA A 30 -5.89 -1.49 -11.93
N ALA A 31 -6.74 -1.27 -10.94
CA ALA A 31 -6.31 -0.92 -9.59
C ALA A 31 -5.54 -2.07 -8.92
N PHE A 32 -6.01 -3.31 -9.11
CA PHE A 32 -5.32 -4.51 -8.65
C PHE A 32 -3.97 -4.71 -9.35
N GLY A 33 -3.90 -4.48 -10.66
CA GLY A 33 -2.65 -4.53 -11.42
C GLY A 33 -1.63 -3.49 -10.95
N GLN A 34 -2.08 -2.27 -10.64
CA GLN A 34 -1.21 -1.23 -10.05
C GLN A 34 -0.75 -1.58 -8.64
N ALA A 35 -1.63 -2.14 -7.81
CA ALA A 35 -1.27 -2.64 -6.48
C ALA A 35 -0.23 -3.76 -6.56
N MET A 36 -0.39 -4.68 -7.51
CA MET A 36 0.57 -5.76 -7.74
C MET A 36 1.91 -5.25 -8.26
N GLY A 37 1.91 -4.28 -9.19
CA GLY A 37 3.15 -3.64 -9.65
C GLY A 37 3.88 -2.91 -8.52
N SER A 38 3.15 -2.26 -7.62
CA SER A 38 3.70 -1.57 -6.45
C SER A 38 4.26 -2.57 -5.42
N PHE A 39 3.57 -3.70 -5.22
CA PHE A 39 4.04 -4.79 -4.36
C PHE A 39 5.33 -5.43 -4.88
N VAL A 40 5.41 -5.75 -6.18
CA VAL A 40 6.63 -6.28 -6.79
C VAL A 40 7.80 -5.29 -6.67
N SER A 41 7.53 -4.00 -6.86
CA SER A 41 8.55 -2.95 -6.69
C SER A 41 9.02 -2.86 -5.23
N GLY A 42 8.11 -2.98 -4.26
CA GLY A 42 8.43 -3.02 -2.83
C GLY A 42 9.22 -4.26 -2.42
N LEU A 43 8.93 -5.43 -3.02
CA LEU A 43 9.70 -6.66 -2.83
C LEU A 43 11.14 -6.51 -3.33
N GLN A 44 11.35 -5.96 -4.52
CA GLN A 44 12.69 -5.74 -5.06
C GLN A 44 13.52 -4.77 -4.21
N ALA A 45 12.89 -3.69 -3.72
CA ALA A 45 13.53 -2.77 -2.78
C ALA A 45 13.90 -3.47 -1.46
N SER A 46 13.02 -4.35 -0.97
CA SER A 46 13.25 -5.15 0.24
C SER A 46 14.39 -6.17 0.04
N GLU A 47 14.48 -6.81 -1.13
CA GLU A 47 15.59 -7.73 -1.45
C GLU A 47 16.93 -7.01 -1.52
N GLN A 48 16.98 -5.80 -2.09
CA GLN A 48 18.20 -4.99 -2.09
C GLN A 48 18.60 -4.58 -0.67
N ALA A 49 17.65 -4.17 0.16
CA ALA A 49 17.89 -3.84 1.56
C ALA A 49 18.35 -5.07 2.37
N ALA A 50 17.75 -6.24 2.14
CA ALA A 50 18.15 -7.50 2.75
C ALA A 50 19.54 -7.96 2.29
N THR A 51 19.88 -7.76 1.02
CA THR A 51 21.22 -8.07 0.50
C THR A 51 22.25 -7.11 1.11
N ALA A 52 21.94 -5.82 1.20
CA ALA A 52 22.80 -4.84 1.84
C ALA A 52 22.98 -5.14 3.34
N SER A 53 21.95 -5.61 4.03
CA SER A 53 22.02 -5.97 5.45
C SER A 53 22.80 -7.27 5.70
N MET A 54 22.66 -8.27 4.81
CA MET A 54 23.45 -9.52 4.86
C MET A 54 24.94 -9.28 4.56
N VAL A 55 25.26 -8.34 3.67
CA VAL A 55 26.66 -8.01 3.32
C VAL A 55 27.34 -7.19 4.43
N SER A 56 26.58 -6.44 5.24
CA SER A 56 27.13 -5.51 6.25
C SER A 56 27.01 -5.98 7.71
N GLY A 57 26.32 -7.09 8.01
CA GLY A 57 26.13 -7.55 9.40
C GLY A 57 25.22 -6.64 10.22
N ALA A 58 24.05 -6.28 9.68
CA ALA A 58 23.21 -5.22 10.25
C ALA A 58 22.42 -5.63 11.51
N ASP A 59 22.39 -4.66 12.41
CA ASP A 59 21.78 -4.56 13.74
C ASP A 59 20.41 -5.28 13.92
N PRO A 60 20.21 -6.09 14.98
CA PRO A 60 18.92 -6.73 15.30
C PRO A 60 17.73 -5.78 15.37
N HIS A 61 17.95 -4.47 15.55
CA HIS A 61 16.88 -3.47 15.48
C HIS A 61 16.22 -3.35 14.09
N ALA A 62 16.99 -3.53 13.01
CA ALA A 62 16.48 -3.46 11.64
C ALA A 62 15.52 -4.62 11.32
N LEU A 63 15.77 -5.80 11.91
CA LEU A 63 14.91 -6.98 11.81
C LEU A 63 13.55 -6.73 12.48
N VAL A 64 13.55 -6.11 13.66
CA VAL A 64 12.33 -5.76 14.38
C VAL A 64 11.52 -4.71 13.62
N GLN A 65 12.17 -3.73 12.99
CA GLN A 65 11.49 -2.74 12.14
C GLN A 65 10.84 -3.39 10.91
N ALA A 66 11.55 -4.28 10.23
CA ALA A 66 10.98 -5.03 9.10
C ALA A 66 9.82 -5.97 9.51
N LEU A 67 9.89 -6.55 10.71
CA LEU A 67 8.80 -7.37 11.26
C LEU A 67 7.57 -6.53 11.60
N ALA A 68 7.74 -5.31 12.13
CA ALA A 68 6.64 -4.39 12.40
C ALA A 68 5.89 -4.01 11.11
N ASP A 69 6.59 -3.78 10.00
CA ASP A 69 5.95 -3.52 8.70
C ASP A 69 5.19 -4.75 8.16
N THR A 70 5.65 -5.96 8.49
CA THR A 70 5.01 -7.22 8.06
C THR A 70 3.73 -7.52 8.85
N GLU A 71 3.60 -7.03 10.09
CA GLU A 71 2.41 -7.22 10.94
C GLU A 71 1.14 -6.68 10.27
N LEU A 72 1.22 -5.49 9.67
CA LEU A 72 0.09 -4.88 8.96
C LEU A 72 -0.37 -5.72 7.75
N ALA A 73 0.59 -6.31 7.03
CA ALA A 73 0.29 -7.17 5.89
C ALA A 73 -0.40 -8.47 6.33
N VAL A 74 0.06 -9.10 7.43
CA VAL A 74 -0.56 -10.30 7.99
C VAL A 74 -1.97 -10.02 8.50
N GLN A 75 -2.17 -8.90 9.21
CA GLN A 75 -3.49 -8.53 9.72
C GLN A 75 -4.50 -8.29 8.59
N THR A 76 -4.05 -7.67 7.50
CA THR A 76 -4.87 -7.49 6.29
C THR A 76 -5.21 -8.83 5.64
N ALA A 77 -4.23 -9.74 5.51
CA ALA A 77 -4.45 -11.06 4.94
C ALA A 77 -5.47 -11.88 5.75
N VAL A 78 -5.41 -11.85 7.08
CA VAL A 78 -6.39 -12.50 7.95
C VAL A 78 -7.78 -11.87 7.78
N SER A 79 -7.86 -10.54 7.70
CA SER A 79 -9.13 -9.84 7.49
C SER A 79 -9.80 -10.24 6.17
N VAL A 80 -9.03 -10.36 5.08
CA VAL A 80 -9.53 -10.87 3.79
C VAL A 80 -9.99 -12.32 3.93
N ARG A 81 -9.21 -13.18 4.59
CA ARG A 81 -9.58 -14.59 4.84
C ARG A 81 -10.94 -14.70 5.53
N ASP A 82 -11.16 -13.90 6.58
CA ASP A 82 -12.39 -13.95 7.36
C ASP A 82 -13.61 -13.47 6.56
N ARG A 83 -13.44 -12.43 5.72
CA ARG A 83 -14.52 -11.97 4.82
C ARG A 83 -14.89 -13.00 3.76
N VAL A 84 -13.92 -13.75 3.24
CA VAL A 84 -14.18 -14.84 2.29
C VAL A 84 -14.94 -15.98 2.97
N VAL A 85 -14.58 -16.32 4.21
CA VAL A 85 -15.29 -17.35 4.99
C VAL A 85 -16.72 -16.91 5.29
N GLU A 86 -16.92 -15.65 5.71
CA GLU A 86 -18.25 -15.10 5.98
C GLU A 86 -19.14 -15.14 4.73
N ALA A 87 -18.64 -14.67 3.59
CA ALA A 87 -19.37 -14.71 2.32
C ALA A 87 -19.69 -16.16 1.88
N TYR A 88 -18.76 -17.10 2.07
CA TYR A 88 -19.00 -18.51 1.77
C TYR A 88 -20.10 -19.11 2.65
N LEU A 89 -20.07 -18.79 3.94
CA LEU A 89 -21.10 -19.23 4.88
C LEU A 89 -22.45 -18.55 4.60
N GLU A 90 -22.47 -17.30 4.15
CA GLU A 90 -23.69 -16.61 3.74
C GLU A 90 -24.36 -17.27 2.53
N ILE A 91 -23.58 -17.65 1.51
CA ILE A 91 -24.08 -18.41 0.35
C ILE A 91 -24.69 -19.75 0.79
N LEU A 92 -24.03 -20.47 1.70
CA LEU A 92 -24.52 -21.75 2.23
C LEU A 92 -25.75 -21.62 3.14
N ARG A 93 -25.98 -20.44 3.72
CA ARG A 93 -27.13 -20.14 4.59
C ARG A 93 -28.35 -19.70 3.81
N MET A 94 -28.21 -19.33 2.54
CA MET A 94 -29.36 -19.17 1.67
C MET A 94 -29.96 -20.55 1.37
N PRO A 95 -31.21 -20.84 1.80
CA PRO A 95 -31.88 -22.03 1.31
C PRO A 95 -32.10 -21.89 -0.20
N VAL A 96 -31.72 -22.94 -0.94
CA VAL A 96 -32.08 -23.12 -2.35
C VAL A 96 -33.58 -23.28 -2.54
#